data_AF-A0A821MZR8-F1
#
_entry.id   AF-A0A821MZR8-F1
#
_cell.length_a   1.000
_cell.length_b   1.000
_cell.length_c   1.000
_cell.angle_alpha   90.00
_cell.angle_beta   90.00
_cell.angle_gamma   90.00
#
_symmetry.space_group_name_H-M   'P 1'
#
loop_
_entity.id
_entity.type
_entity.pdbx_description
1 polymer ?
#
loop_
_entity_poly.entity_id
_entity_poly.type
_entity_poly.pdbx_seq_one_letter_code
_entity_poly.pdbx_strand_id
1 'polypeptide(L)'
;MSLNQDVGSRGRGRGWQQPDNPPKELRRPKAVPDETKVEAPKSTLSAEAKEWYPPNYVPQAPASYTPDDSQYRVQKFSVQNRLRQAQDQNPYNLNEMSQYLDEAENMDLREHIGYLITVMCEITFDPGKFDILCGSIVDMFASTLHNASYTRALVEAIVNQSIAESNFRYNGARLCSMYDSVATPEESTFRACLLERCSTEENKIISGVETSEENMRGFAMFLAEIYTQLEDSQGGRIKTLGESLCKVLLHLLDTDKETNIKAVCQLLKLSGIALDADCPGGINAAFERLKRRAQLPSVRGVLALRATRWGLAENDPTPPLEDPRRRQNGLMTPEGGYLADGYTLTPEECAFMQNNLPNNKTAALEEDILEELDGDGWGTGMDAEMREGFLEFLKHSNQIKR
;
A
#
# COMPACT_ATOMS: atom_id res chain seq x y z
N MET A 1 21.58 -51.19 -59.26
CA MET A 1 20.88 -50.33 -60.24
C MET A 1 19.97 -49.39 -59.48
N SER A 2 20.16 -48.08 -59.73
CA SER A 2 19.30 -46.91 -59.49
C SER A 2 18.65 -46.72 -58.11
N LEU A 3 19.04 -45.73 -57.30
CA LEU A 3 18.89 -44.25 -57.38
C LEU A 3 17.55 -43.71 -56.83
N ASN A 4 17.71 -43.03 -55.68
CA ASN A 4 17.18 -41.72 -55.26
C ASN A 4 15.69 -41.44 -54.97
N GLN A 5 15.51 -40.91 -53.74
CA GLN A 5 14.80 -39.67 -53.31
C GLN A 5 13.27 -39.64 -53.50
N ASP A 6 12.44 -39.09 -52.62
CA ASP A 6 12.63 -37.98 -51.68
C ASP A 6 11.40 -37.81 -50.73
N VAL A 7 11.59 -37.02 -49.67
CA VAL A 7 10.63 -36.12 -48.95
C VAL A 7 9.40 -36.68 -48.21
N GLY A 8 9.22 -36.25 -46.94
CA GLY A 8 7.87 -36.11 -46.36
C GLY A 8 7.73 -36.08 -44.83
N SER A 9 7.97 -34.92 -44.22
CA SER A 9 7.20 -34.25 -43.13
C SER A 9 6.44 -34.99 -42.01
N ARG A 10 6.64 -34.41 -40.80
CA ARG A 10 5.70 -34.13 -39.69
C ARG A 10 5.38 -35.22 -38.64
N GLY A 11 5.45 -34.78 -37.37
CA GLY A 11 4.68 -35.34 -36.25
C GLY A 11 5.50 -35.59 -34.97
N ARG A 12 5.72 -34.56 -34.12
CA ARG A 12 6.14 -34.78 -32.72
C ARG A 12 4.93 -34.62 -31.81
N GLY A 13 4.39 -35.75 -31.36
CA GLY A 13 3.33 -35.81 -30.36
C GLY A 13 3.40 -37.14 -29.59
N ARG A 14 3.76 -37.03 -28.31
CA ARG A 14 3.56 -37.95 -27.17
C ARG A 14 4.22 -39.34 -27.20
N GLY A 15 4.96 -39.61 -26.12
CA GLY A 15 5.49 -40.94 -25.78
C GLY A 15 6.30 -40.89 -24.50
N TRP A 16 5.65 -40.58 -23.37
CA TRP A 16 6.18 -40.93 -22.06
C TRP A 16 5.97 -42.44 -21.89
N GLN A 17 7.07 -43.18 -21.81
CA GLN A 17 7.28 -44.47 -21.11
C GLN A 17 8.31 -45.32 -21.87
N GLN A 18 9.50 -45.47 -21.29
CA GLN A 18 10.18 -46.76 -21.29
C GLN A 18 10.56 -47.12 -19.85
N PRO A 19 10.50 -48.42 -19.49
CA PRO A 19 10.22 -48.86 -18.13
C PRO A 19 11.40 -49.69 -17.63
N ASP A 20 12.47 -49.08 -17.14
CA ASP A 20 13.58 -49.86 -16.52
C ASP A 20 14.52 -49.02 -15.63
N ASN A 21 14.00 -47.98 -14.96
CA ASN A 21 14.79 -47.32 -13.92
C ASN A 21 13.95 -47.17 -12.64
N PRO A 22 14.30 -47.83 -11.53
CA PRO A 22 13.60 -47.62 -10.28
C PRO A 22 13.79 -46.15 -9.84
N PRO A 23 12.71 -45.45 -9.41
CA PRO A 23 12.83 -44.08 -8.94
C PRO A 23 13.74 -44.06 -7.71
N LYS A 24 14.81 -43.26 -7.78
CA LYS A 24 15.71 -42.97 -6.66
C LYS A 24 14.89 -42.30 -5.55
N GLU A 25 14.59 -43.03 -4.47
CA GLU A 25 14.00 -42.44 -3.27
C GLU A 25 14.95 -41.36 -2.71
N LEU A 26 14.47 -40.12 -2.67
CA LEU A 26 15.15 -39.04 -1.94
C LEU A 26 14.94 -39.29 -0.44
N ARG A 27 16.06 -39.55 0.26
CA ARG A 27 16.09 -39.81 1.70
C ARG A 27 15.40 -38.69 2.48
N ARG A 28 14.39 -39.04 3.28
CA ARG A 28 13.87 -38.15 4.33
C ARG A 28 14.94 -37.96 5.43
N PRO A 29 15.12 -36.75 5.98
CA PRO A 29 16.01 -36.53 7.11
C PRO A 29 15.52 -37.31 8.34
N LYS A 30 16.44 -38.02 9.01
CA LYS A 30 16.19 -38.64 10.32
C LYS A 30 16.08 -37.53 11.37
N ALA A 31 14.98 -37.50 12.11
CA ALA A 31 14.90 -36.77 13.38
C ALA A 31 15.77 -37.50 14.42
N VAL A 32 16.64 -36.77 15.10
CA VAL A 32 17.38 -37.23 16.29
C VAL A 32 16.92 -36.34 17.46
N PRO A 33 16.63 -36.91 18.64
CA PRO A 33 16.09 -36.16 19.76
C PRO A 33 17.19 -35.41 20.54
N ASP A 34 16.67 -34.53 21.38
CA ASP A 34 17.22 -33.50 22.26
C ASP A 34 18.66 -33.59 22.82
N GLU A 35 19.14 -32.38 23.16
CA GLU A 35 20.31 -32.03 23.97
C GLU A 35 21.72 -32.27 23.39
N THR A 36 22.22 -31.30 22.63
CA THR A 36 23.60 -30.81 22.76
C THR A 36 23.73 -29.43 22.14
N LYS A 37 24.35 -28.50 22.89
CA LYS A 37 24.62 -27.11 22.49
C LYS A 37 25.54 -27.08 21.26
N VAL A 38 24.98 -26.90 20.06
CA VAL A 38 25.74 -26.75 18.81
C VAL A 38 25.98 -25.27 18.55
N GLU A 39 27.24 -24.83 18.62
CA GLU A 39 27.65 -23.50 18.16
C GLU A 39 27.30 -23.31 16.67
N ALA A 40 26.71 -22.15 16.34
CA ALA A 40 26.36 -21.81 14.97
C ALA A 40 27.61 -21.84 14.05
N PRO A 41 27.50 -22.36 12.82
CA PRO A 41 28.63 -22.39 11.89
C PRO A 41 29.10 -20.96 11.61
N LYS A 42 30.35 -20.67 11.94
CA LYS A 42 30.99 -19.38 11.64
C LYS A 42 31.03 -19.22 10.12
N SER A 43 30.26 -18.25 9.61
CA SER A 43 30.29 -17.84 8.20
C SER A 43 31.72 -17.51 7.80
N THR A 44 32.21 -18.13 6.73
CA THR A 44 33.52 -17.84 6.12
C THR A 44 33.44 -16.68 5.13
N LEU A 45 32.28 -16.04 4.99
CA LEU A 45 32.09 -14.90 4.09
C LEU A 45 32.54 -13.62 4.80
N SER A 46 33.63 -13.04 4.31
CA SER A 46 34.07 -11.72 4.71
C SER A 46 33.33 -10.65 3.92
N ALA A 47 32.86 -9.60 4.62
CA ALA A 47 32.29 -8.41 3.98
C ALA A 47 33.32 -7.64 3.12
N GLU A 48 34.59 -8.01 3.20
CA GLU A 48 35.72 -7.40 2.50
C GLU A 48 36.31 -8.33 1.43
N ALA A 49 35.59 -9.40 1.04
CA ALA A 49 36.09 -10.35 0.06
C ALA A 49 36.34 -9.67 -1.30
N LYS A 50 37.52 -9.94 -1.90
CA LYS A 50 38.03 -9.23 -3.09
C LYS A 50 37.14 -9.37 -4.33
N GLU A 51 36.31 -10.40 -4.37
CA GLU A 51 35.33 -10.66 -5.43
C GLU A 51 34.18 -9.63 -5.50
N TRP A 52 33.95 -8.87 -4.42
CA TRP A 52 32.93 -7.81 -4.37
C TRP A 52 33.41 -6.46 -4.92
N TYR A 53 34.68 -6.36 -5.34
CA TYR A 53 35.25 -5.13 -5.88
C TYR A 53 35.60 -5.28 -7.37
N PRO A 54 35.21 -4.32 -8.23
CA PRO A 54 35.60 -4.33 -9.64
C PRO A 54 37.14 -4.35 -9.82
N PRO A 55 37.68 -4.87 -10.94
CA PRO A 55 39.12 -5.07 -11.14
C PRO A 55 39.98 -3.80 -10.99
N ASN A 56 39.38 -2.62 -11.13
CA ASN A 56 40.05 -1.32 -11.08
C ASN A 56 39.79 -0.55 -9.77
N TYR A 57 39.19 -1.19 -8.76
CA TYR A 57 38.94 -0.54 -7.47
C TYR A 57 40.21 -0.48 -6.62
N VAL A 58 40.70 0.73 -6.37
CA VAL A 58 41.80 0.99 -5.42
C VAL A 58 41.20 1.43 -4.09
N PRO A 59 41.34 0.64 -3.00
CA PRO A 59 40.85 1.05 -1.69
C PRO A 59 41.60 2.29 -1.21
N GLN A 60 40.89 3.40 -1.03
CA GLN A 60 41.48 4.56 -0.35
C GLN A 60 41.61 4.26 1.14
N ALA A 61 42.76 4.56 1.73
CA ALA A 61 42.96 4.48 3.17
C ALA A 61 41.91 5.38 3.88
N PRO A 62 41.33 4.95 5.01
CA PRO A 62 40.37 5.77 5.72
C PRO A 62 41.05 7.06 6.16
N ALA A 63 40.51 8.20 5.71
CA ALA A 63 40.95 9.49 6.19
C ALA A 63 40.77 9.54 7.70
N SER A 64 41.86 9.76 8.43
CA SER A 64 41.86 10.00 9.86
C SER A 64 41.14 11.32 10.15
N TYR A 65 39.83 11.24 10.38
CA TYR A 65 39.04 12.35 10.87
C TYR A 65 39.32 12.53 12.36
N THR A 66 40.05 13.58 12.71
CA THR A 66 39.96 14.21 14.03
C THR A 66 38.53 14.73 14.21
N PRO A 67 37.83 14.40 15.30
CA PRO A 67 36.46 14.85 15.50
C PRO A 67 36.49 16.34 15.85
N ASP A 68 36.16 17.17 14.87
CA ASP A 68 35.81 18.57 15.11
C ASP A 68 34.29 18.69 15.23
N ASP A 69 33.87 19.44 16.24
CA ASP A 69 32.51 19.54 16.76
C ASP A 69 31.63 20.32 15.76
N SER A 70 30.88 19.61 14.89
CA SER A 70 29.87 20.25 14.05
C SER A 70 28.68 19.32 13.72
N GLN A 71 27.50 19.83 14.05
CA GLN A 71 26.20 19.16 14.15
C GLN A 71 25.47 18.93 12.82
N TYR A 72 26.05 18.21 11.86
CA TYR A 72 25.27 17.80 10.66
C TYR A 72 25.57 16.36 10.25
N ARG A 73 25.04 15.41 11.03
CA ARG A 73 24.91 14.01 10.59
C ARG A 73 23.57 13.84 9.89
N VAL A 74 23.59 13.72 8.56
CA VAL A 74 22.40 13.31 7.77
C VAL A 74 21.97 11.93 8.27
N GLN A 75 20.85 11.86 9.00
CA GLN A 75 20.30 10.60 9.48
C GLN A 75 19.86 9.75 8.29
N LYS A 76 20.59 8.66 8.03
CA LYS A 76 20.11 7.59 7.16
C LYS A 76 19.12 6.73 7.94
N PHE A 77 17.85 6.79 7.56
CA PHE A 77 16.78 5.95 8.10
C PHE A 77 16.95 4.50 7.59
N SER A 78 17.75 3.70 8.29
CA SER A 78 17.78 2.25 8.04
C SER A 78 16.47 1.61 8.51
N VAL A 79 15.86 0.78 7.66
CA VAL A 79 14.71 -0.06 8.01
C VAL A 79 15.03 -0.93 9.24
N GLN A 80 16.27 -1.40 9.37
CA GLN A 80 16.73 -2.18 10.51
C GLN A 80 16.84 -1.34 11.79
N ASN A 81 17.23 -0.05 11.69
CA ASN A 81 17.22 0.84 12.86
C ASN A 81 15.79 1.15 13.32
N ARG A 82 14.83 1.24 12.39
CA ARG A 82 13.41 1.41 12.73
C ARG A 82 12.83 0.17 13.42
N LEU A 83 13.10 -1.03 12.87
CA LEU A 83 12.71 -2.30 13.48
C LEU A 83 13.30 -2.44 14.90
N ARG A 84 14.56 -2.06 15.09
CA ARG A 84 15.24 -2.16 16.38
C ARG A 84 14.75 -1.13 17.40
N GLN A 85 14.53 0.13 16.99
CA GLN A 85 13.92 1.14 17.88
C GLN A 85 12.50 0.77 18.30
N ALA A 86 11.74 0.14 17.41
CA ALA A 86 10.39 -0.33 17.71
C ALA A 86 10.38 -1.61 18.59
N GLN A 87 11.46 -2.41 18.58
CA GLN A 87 11.63 -3.53 19.52
C GLN A 87 12.11 -3.09 20.91
N ASP A 88 12.92 -2.02 21.01
CA ASP A 88 13.47 -1.51 22.27
C ASP A 88 12.49 -0.60 23.04
N GLN A 89 11.49 -0.02 22.37
CA GLN A 89 10.37 0.63 23.02
C GLN A 89 9.26 -0.39 23.20
N ASN A 90 8.93 -0.75 24.43
CA ASN A 90 7.63 -1.36 24.73
C ASN A 90 6.64 -0.19 24.80
N PRO A 91 5.95 0.19 23.70
CA PRO A 91 5.13 1.41 23.63
C PRO A 91 3.75 1.16 24.26
N TYR A 92 3.46 -0.09 24.61
CA TYR A 92 2.19 -0.49 25.14
C TYR A 92 2.13 -0.03 26.58
N ASN A 93 1.30 0.97 26.81
CA ASN A 93 0.75 1.28 28.12
C ASN A 93 -0.25 0.19 28.55
N LEU A 94 0.22 -1.06 28.54
CA LEU A 94 -0.51 -2.28 28.84
C LEU A 94 -1.03 -2.24 30.28
N ASN A 95 -0.31 -1.51 31.14
CA ASN A 95 -0.59 -1.43 32.56
C ASN A 95 -1.71 -0.42 32.88
N GLU A 96 -1.76 0.76 32.25
CA GLU A 96 -2.88 1.70 32.48
C GLU A 96 -4.18 1.21 31.84
N MET A 97 -4.14 0.63 30.62
CA MET A 97 -5.37 0.13 29.98
C MET A 97 -5.99 -1.06 30.73
N SER A 98 -5.16 -1.82 31.46
CA SER A 98 -5.59 -2.90 32.33
C SER A 98 -6.14 -2.43 33.69
N GLN A 99 -5.90 -1.19 34.11
CA GLN A 99 -6.22 -0.71 35.48
C GLN A 99 -7.63 -0.12 35.62
N TYR A 100 -8.39 0.04 34.52
CA TYR A 100 -9.74 0.63 34.52
C TYR A 100 -10.90 -0.38 34.64
N LEU A 101 -10.62 -1.67 34.88
CA LEU A 101 -11.64 -2.71 34.99
C LEU A 101 -11.75 -3.20 36.45
N ASP A 102 -12.86 -2.90 37.13
CA ASP A 102 -13.13 -3.31 38.53
C ASP A 102 -13.05 -4.84 38.73
N GLU A 103 -12.54 -5.24 39.90
CA GLU A 103 -11.68 -6.41 40.15
C GLU A 103 -12.30 -7.83 40.20
N ALA A 104 -13.50 -8.10 39.64
CA ALA A 104 -13.99 -9.49 39.61
C ALA A 104 -14.86 -9.89 38.42
N GLU A 105 -15.68 -8.99 37.87
CA GLU A 105 -16.66 -9.34 36.82
C GLU A 105 -16.12 -9.19 35.38
N ASN A 106 -14.87 -8.76 35.20
CA ASN A 106 -14.29 -8.46 33.88
C ASN A 106 -12.97 -9.20 33.61
N MET A 107 -12.69 -10.32 34.29
CA MET A 107 -11.48 -11.11 34.02
C MET A 107 -11.44 -11.55 32.55
N ASP A 108 -12.56 -12.02 32.01
CA ASP A 108 -12.68 -12.42 30.61
C ASP A 108 -12.49 -11.24 29.65
N LEU A 109 -13.07 -10.07 29.94
CA LEU A 109 -12.85 -8.85 29.15
C LEU A 109 -11.38 -8.45 29.16
N ARG A 110 -10.74 -8.48 30.33
CA ARG A 110 -9.33 -8.15 30.49
C ARG A 110 -8.44 -9.11 29.71
N GLU A 111 -8.75 -10.40 29.72
CA GLU A 111 -8.04 -11.41 28.94
C GLU A 111 -8.23 -11.19 27.43
N HIS A 112 -9.47 -10.98 26.98
CA HIS A 112 -9.78 -10.70 25.58
C HIS A 112 -9.10 -9.42 25.09
N ILE A 113 -9.09 -8.35 25.90
CA ILE A 113 -8.37 -7.11 25.58
C ILE A 113 -6.86 -7.34 25.60
N GLY A 114 -6.32 -8.13 26.52
CA GLY A 114 -4.90 -8.51 26.53
C GLY A 114 -4.50 -9.26 25.25
N TYR A 115 -5.35 -10.18 24.80
CA TYR A 115 -5.13 -10.90 23.54
C TYR A 115 -5.26 -9.98 22.32
N LEU A 116 -6.26 -9.09 22.30
CA LEU A 116 -6.38 -8.05 21.28
C LEU A 116 -5.12 -7.21 21.18
N ILE A 117 -4.57 -6.73 22.30
CA ILE A 117 -3.35 -5.93 22.29
C ILE A 117 -2.21 -6.73 21.68
N THR A 118 -2.06 -7.99 22.07
CA THR A 118 -1.02 -8.88 21.50
C THR A 118 -1.15 -8.98 19.98
N VAL A 119 -2.37 -9.21 19.46
CA VAL A 119 -2.64 -9.24 18.02
C VAL A 119 -2.33 -7.89 17.37
N MET A 120 -2.74 -6.78 17.98
CA MET A 120 -2.43 -5.44 17.48
C MET A 120 -0.92 -5.20 17.40
N CYS A 121 -0.16 -5.65 18.40
CA CYS A 121 1.30 -5.63 18.36
C CYS A 121 1.83 -6.41 17.16
N GLU A 122 1.39 -7.66 17.01
CA GLU A 122 1.88 -8.53 15.95
C GLU A 122 1.62 -7.95 14.56
N ILE A 123 0.42 -7.44 14.29
CA ILE A 123 0.08 -6.87 12.97
C ILE A 123 0.66 -5.46 12.77
N THR A 124 1.20 -4.83 13.81
CA THR A 124 2.01 -3.60 13.70
C THR A 124 3.41 -3.93 13.17
N PHE A 125 4.02 -5.03 13.63
CA PHE A 125 5.37 -5.44 13.24
C PHE A 125 5.39 -6.32 11.99
N ASP A 126 4.34 -7.11 11.79
CA ASP A 126 4.17 -8.01 10.65
C ASP A 126 2.74 -7.88 10.09
N PRO A 127 2.49 -6.81 9.30
CA PRO A 127 1.17 -6.57 8.71
C PRO A 127 0.65 -7.74 7.86
N GLY A 128 1.53 -8.61 7.35
CA GLY A 128 1.15 -9.79 6.56
C GLY A 128 0.37 -10.83 7.35
N LYS A 129 0.38 -10.77 8.69
CA LYS A 129 -0.39 -11.67 9.56
C LYS A 129 -1.85 -11.24 9.78
N PHE A 130 -2.26 -10.08 9.26
CA PHE A 130 -3.59 -9.53 9.51
C PHE A 130 -4.71 -10.55 9.26
N ASP A 131 -4.74 -11.14 8.06
CA ASP A 131 -5.81 -12.05 7.64
C ASP A 131 -5.84 -13.35 8.45
N ILE A 132 -4.72 -13.72 9.09
CA ILE A 132 -4.59 -14.93 9.90
C ILE A 132 -5.07 -14.69 11.33
N LEU A 133 -4.75 -13.53 11.91
CA LEU A 133 -4.98 -13.24 13.33
C LEU A 133 -6.30 -12.52 13.60
N CYS A 134 -6.75 -11.67 12.67
CA CYS A 134 -7.89 -10.79 12.92
C CYS A 134 -9.25 -11.50 12.86
N GLY A 135 -9.37 -12.65 12.17
CA GLY A 135 -10.62 -13.42 12.17
C GLY A 135 -10.97 -13.96 13.57
N SER A 136 -10.01 -14.64 14.21
CA SER A 136 -10.24 -15.24 15.54
C SER A 136 -10.52 -14.24 16.64
N ILE A 137 -9.89 -13.05 16.60
CA ILE A 137 -10.18 -12.00 17.57
C ILE A 137 -11.56 -11.38 17.34
N VAL A 138 -11.99 -11.22 16.08
CA VAL A 138 -13.33 -10.71 15.79
C VAL A 138 -14.40 -11.67 16.29
N ASP A 139 -14.23 -12.97 16.03
CA ASP A 139 -15.13 -14.02 16.53
C ASP A 139 -15.21 -14.05 18.06
N MET A 140 -14.08 -13.81 18.75
CA MET A 140 -14.01 -13.77 20.21
C MET A 140 -14.88 -12.66 20.82
N PHE A 141 -14.91 -11.49 20.18
CA PHE A 141 -15.73 -10.37 20.66
C PHE A 141 -17.16 -10.38 20.11
N ALA A 142 -17.44 -11.13 19.03
CA ALA A 142 -18.74 -11.10 18.34
C ALA A 142 -19.95 -11.27 19.28
N SER A 143 -19.86 -12.19 20.25
CA SER A 143 -20.93 -12.43 21.22
C SER A 143 -21.07 -11.35 22.29
N THR A 144 -20.09 -10.46 22.46
CA THR A 144 -20.11 -9.36 23.46
C THR A 144 -20.34 -7.99 22.86
N LEU A 145 -20.31 -7.83 21.52
CA LEU A 145 -20.44 -6.54 20.84
C LEU A 145 -21.75 -5.80 21.13
N HIS A 146 -22.82 -6.50 21.51
CA HIS A 146 -24.10 -5.87 21.89
C HIS A 146 -24.04 -5.18 23.27
N ASN A 147 -23.03 -5.49 24.10
CA ASN A 147 -22.83 -4.86 25.40
C ASN A 147 -21.96 -3.62 25.25
N ALA A 148 -22.56 -2.45 25.40
CA ALA A 148 -21.88 -1.17 25.21
C ALA A 148 -20.67 -0.95 26.14
N SER A 149 -20.60 -1.56 27.33
CA SER A 149 -19.43 -1.43 28.21
C SER A 149 -18.22 -2.19 27.67
N TYR A 150 -18.44 -3.41 27.18
CA TYR A 150 -17.39 -4.25 26.57
C TYR A 150 -16.91 -3.63 25.25
N THR A 151 -17.87 -3.19 24.42
CA THR A 151 -17.60 -2.57 23.12
C THR A 151 -16.85 -1.25 23.25
N ARG A 152 -17.12 -0.43 24.27
CA ARG A 152 -16.35 0.81 24.52
C ARG A 152 -14.89 0.52 24.83
N ALA A 153 -14.59 -0.45 25.70
CA ALA A 153 -13.21 -0.81 26.03
C ALA A 153 -12.44 -1.31 24.79
N LEU A 154 -13.09 -2.13 23.95
CA LEU A 154 -12.55 -2.58 22.66
C LEU A 154 -12.25 -1.40 21.73
N VAL A 155 -13.21 -0.51 21.52
CA VAL A 155 -13.05 0.69 20.67
C VAL A 155 -11.94 1.59 21.20
N GLU A 156 -11.89 1.83 22.50
CA GLU A 156 -10.84 2.65 23.13
C GLU A 156 -9.45 2.08 22.87
N ALA A 157 -9.25 0.77 23.04
CA ALA A 157 -7.98 0.11 22.78
C ALA A 157 -7.53 0.30 21.32
N ILE A 158 -8.42 0.04 20.36
CA ILE A 158 -8.09 0.14 18.92
C ILE A 158 -7.81 1.60 18.53
N VAL A 159 -8.64 2.55 18.98
CA VAL A 159 -8.51 3.96 18.63
C VAL A 159 -7.23 4.55 19.23
N ASN A 160 -6.96 4.28 20.51
CA ASN A 160 -5.74 4.78 21.16
C ASN A 160 -4.48 4.24 20.47
N GLN A 161 -4.47 2.95 20.14
CA GLN A 161 -3.36 2.33 19.41
C GLN A 161 -3.20 2.92 18.00
N SER A 162 -4.30 3.20 17.29
CA SER A 162 -4.26 3.75 15.93
C SER A 162 -3.84 5.23 15.87
N ILE A 163 -4.11 5.97 16.94
CA ILE A 163 -3.62 7.34 17.12
C ILE A 163 -2.10 7.31 17.35
N ALA A 164 -1.65 6.50 18.31
CA ALA A 164 -0.25 6.42 18.71
C ALA A 164 0.66 5.79 17.64
N GLU A 165 0.26 4.67 17.06
CA GLU A 165 1.12 3.87 16.16
C GLU A 165 0.77 4.06 14.69
N SER A 166 1.60 4.82 13.98
CA SER A 166 1.43 5.08 12.55
C SER A 166 1.42 3.81 11.68
N ASN A 167 2.18 2.78 12.04
CA ASN A 167 2.23 1.51 11.31
C ASN A 167 0.98 0.65 11.53
N PHE A 168 0.33 0.80 12.70
CA PHE A 168 -0.89 0.08 13.01
C PHE A 168 -2.12 0.72 12.36
N ARG A 169 -2.11 2.03 12.20
CA ARG A 169 -3.29 2.85 11.86
C ARG A 169 -4.16 2.32 10.72
N TYR A 170 -3.56 1.90 9.61
CA TYR A 170 -4.29 1.29 8.49
C TYR A 170 -4.99 -0.02 8.92
N ASN A 171 -4.26 -0.90 9.60
CA ASN A 171 -4.79 -2.15 10.14
C ASN A 171 -5.84 -1.89 11.23
N GLY A 172 -5.69 -0.86 12.05
CA GLY A 172 -6.68 -0.43 13.04
C GLY A 172 -8.00 -0.04 12.37
N ALA A 173 -7.95 0.71 11.28
CA ALA A 173 -9.14 1.05 10.51
C ALA A 173 -9.79 -0.17 9.84
N ARG A 174 -8.96 -1.07 9.30
CA ARG A 174 -9.42 -2.34 8.73
C ARG A 174 -10.11 -3.22 9.78
N LEU A 175 -9.56 -3.27 10.99
CA LEU A 175 -10.12 -4.00 12.12
C LEU A 175 -11.45 -3.39 12.58
N CYS A 176 -11.56 -2.06 12.62
CA CYS A 176 -12.84 -1.39 12.86
C CYS A 176 -13.90 -1.80 11.82
N SER A 177 -13.54 -1.85 10.53
CA SER A 177 -14.44 -2.30 9.47
C SER A 177 -14.89 -3.77 9.67
N MET A 178 -13.98 -4.66 10.08
CA MET A 178 -14.33 -6.04 10.41
C MET A 178 -15.32 -6.15 11.58
N TYR A 179 -15.08 -5.45 12.70
CA TYR A 179 -15.98 -5.47 13.85
C TYR A 179 -17.35 -4.89 13.52
N ASP A 180 -17.37 -3.84 12.72
CA ASP A 180 -18.59 -3.19 12.30
C ASP A 180 -19.44 -4.07 11.37
N SER A 181 -18.81 -4.97 10.61
CA SER A 181 -19.49 -5.94 9.74
C SER A 181 -20.17 -7.10 10.47
N VAL A 182 -19.94 -7.27 11.78
CA VAL A 182 -20.53 -8.38 12.57
C VAL A 182 -22.04 -8.21 12.76
N ALA A 183 -22.52 -6.97 12.81
CA ALA A 183 -23.93 -6.64 12.96
C ALA A 183 -24.40 -5.76 11.80
N THR A 184 -25.70 -5.71 11.57
CA THR A 184 -26.25 -4.74 10.62
C THR A 184 -25.94 -3.31 11.09
N PRO A 185 -25.62 -2.38 10.17
CA PRO A 185 -25.33 -0.97 10.47
C PRO A 185 -26.23 -0.30 11.51
N GLU A 186 -27.54 -0.57 11.46
CA GLU A 186 -28.55 0.05 12.32
C GLU A 186 -28.54 -0.49 13.76
N GLU A 187 -27.98 -1.69 13.96
CA GLU A 187 -27.91 -2.41 15.24
C GLU A 187 -26.47 -2.46 15.79
N SER A 188 -25.50 -1.95 15.02
CA SER A 188 -24.07 -1.99 15.36
C SER A 188 -23.77 -1.06 16.55
N THR A 189 -23.76 -1.66 17.74
CA THR A 189 -23.29 -1.00 18.97
C THR A 189 -21.81 -0.60 18.84
N PHE A 190 -21.02 -1.38 18.08
CA PHE A 190 -19.63 -1.03 17.75
C PHE A 190 -19.55 0.29 17.00
N ARG A 191 -20.35 0.45 15.94
CA ARG A 191 -20.42 1.71 15.17
C ARG A 191 -20.77 2.89 16.07
N ALA A 192 -21.80 2.74 16.91
CA ALA A 192 -22.23 3.79 17.81
C ALA A 192 -21.09 4.21 18.76
N CYS A 193 -20.41 3.25 19.39
CA CYS A 193 -19.26 3.53 20.26
C CYS A 193 -18.07 4.15 19.52
N LEU A 194 -17.77 3.69 18.29
CA LEU A 194 -16.69 4.24 17.47
C LEU A 194 -16.95 5.70 17.07
N LEU A 195 -18.16 6.01 16.60
CA LEU A 195 -18.55 7.37 16.22
C LEU A 195 -18.58 8.31 17.44
N GLU A 196 -19.08 7.82 18.58
CA GLU A 196 -19.02 8.54 19.87
C GLU A 196 -17.56 8.86 20.23
N ARG A 197 -16.68 7.86 20.20
CA ARG A 197 -15.24 8.00 20.50
C ARG A 197 -14.55 8.99 19.57
N CYS A 198 -14.84 8.96 18.26
CA CYS A 198 -14.31 9.92 17.28
C CYS A 198 -14.79 11.35 17.56
N SER A 199 -16.08 11.52 17.88
CA SER A 199 -16.64 12.82 18.27
C SER A 199 -15.99 13.36 19.55
N THR A 200 -15.71 12.49 20.54
CA THR A 200 -14.99 12.89 21.76
C THR A 200 -13.58 13.39 21.45
N GLU A 201 -12.80 12.69 20.61
CA GLU A 201 -11.46 13.17 20.22
C GLU A 201 -11.53 14.48 19.41
N GLU A 202 -12.44 14.60 18.45
CA GLU A 202 -12.66 15.86 17.73
C GLU A 202 -12.89 17.00 18.72
N ASN A 203 -13.80 16.82 19.68
CA ASN A 203 -14.12 17.84 20.66
C ASN A 203 -12.91 18.19 21.53
N LYS A 204 -12.08 17.21 21.94
CA LYS A 204 -10.84 17.47 22.69
C LYS A 204 -9.87 18.35 21.91
N ILE A 205 -9.72 18.12 20.59
CA ILE A 205 -8.85 18.92 19.73
C ILE A 205 -9.43 20.32 19.55
N ILE A 206 -10.70 20.44 19.18
CA ILE A 206 -11.33 21.74 18.87
C ILE A 206 -11.45 22.63 20.11
N SER A 207 -11.71 22.05 21.29
CA SER A 207 -11.74 22.78 22.56
C SER A 207 -10.35 23.12 23.12
N GLY A 208 -9.27 22.60 22.52
CA GLY A 208 -7.90 22.80 22.98
C GLY A 208 -7.52 22.02 24.24
N VAL A 209 -8.32 21.00 24.62
CA VAL A 209 -8.01 20.09 25.73
C VAL A 209 -6.88 19.14 25.37
N GLU A 210 -6.86 18.62 24.14
CA GLU A 210 -5.68 17.92 23.63
C GLU A 210 -4.56 18.95 23.38
N THR A 211 -3.38 18.66 23.89
CA THR A 211 -2.20 19.54 23.79
C THR A 211 -1.06 18.89 23.01
N SER A 212 -1.08 17.56 22.87
CA SER A 212 -0.15 16.79 22.06
C SER A 212 -0.51 16.91 20.58
N GLU A 213 0.27 17.69 19.84
CA GLU A 213 0.09 17.79 18.39
C GLU A 213 0.35 16.47 17.66
N GLU A 214 1.15 15.58 18.25
CA GLU A 214 1.35 14.24 17.72
C GLU A 214 0.05 13.43 17.78
N ASN A 215 -0.66 13.49 18.90
CA ASN A 215 -1.97 12.86 19.02
C ASN A 215 -2.98 13.49 18.07
N MET A 216 -3.00 14.83 17.94
CA MET A 216 -3.89 15.51 17.01
C MET A 216 -3.66 15.04 15.56
N ARG A 217 -2.39 14.97 15.12
CA ARG A 217 -2.03 14.46 13.78
C ARG A 217 -2.35 12.98 13.65
N GLY A 218 -2.08 12.19 14.68
CA GLY A 218 -2.35 10.75 14.71
C GLY A 218 -3.83 10.45 14.56
N PHE A 219 -4.67 11.17 15.31
CA PHE A 219 -6.13 11.11 15.21
C PHE A 219 -6.62 11.57 13.85
N ALA A 220 -6.15 12.69 13.33
CA ALA A 220 -6.55 13.17 12.00
C ALA A 220 -6.28 12.14 10.90
N MET A 221 -5.09 11.51 10.93
CA MET A 221 -4.75 10.45 9.98
C MET A 221 -5.61 9.20 10.18
N PHE A 222 -5.87 8.79 11.43
CA PHE A 222 -6.70 7.62 11.71
C PHE A 222 -8.16 7.86 11.27
N LEU A 223 -8.69 9.03 11.54
CA LEU A 223 -10.02 9.45 11.12
C LEU A 223 -10.16 9.44 9.59
N ALA A 224 -9.10 9.81 8.86
CA ALA A 224 -9.05 9.69 7.41
C ALA A 224 -9.08 8.23 6.93
N GLU A 225 -8.34 7.33 7.57
CA GLU A 225 -8.37 5.89 7.26
C GLU A 225 -9.77 5.31 7.46
N ILE A 226 -10.39 5.57 8.63
CA ILE A 226 -11.76 5.11 8.92
C ILE A 226 -12.75 5.68 7.90
N TYR A 227 -12.68 6.98 7.60
CA TYR A 227 -13.57 7.61 6.61
C TYR A 227 -13.47 6.98 5.22
N THR A 228 -12.30 6.45 4.84
CA THR A 228 -12.10 5.76 3.56
C THR A 228 -12.45 4.28 3.56
N GLN A 229 -12.50 3.63 4.73
CA GLN A 229 -12.66 2.18 4.86
C GLN A 229 -14.01 1.74 5.47
N LEU A 230 -14.69 2.64 6.17
CA LEU A 230 -15.95 2.36 6.84
C LEU A 230 -17.14 2.80 5.98
N GLU A 231 -18.00 1.84 5.67
CA GLU A 231 -19.14 2.04 4.78
C GLU A 231 -20.45 2.18 5.54
N ASP A 232 -21.36 3.01 5.03
CA ASP A 232 -22.74 3.11 5.50
C ASP A 232 -23.58 1.91 5.01
N SER A 233 -24.86 1.85 5.38
CA SER A 233 -25.74 0.74 4.98
C SER A 233 -26.02 0.64 3.47
N GLN A 234 -25.61 1.65 2.69
CA GLN A 234 -25.72 1.69 1.23
C GLN A 234 -24.35 1.51 0.53
N GLY A 235 -23.29 1.15 1.27
CA GLY A 235 -21.92 1.06 0.74
C GLY A 235 -21.27 2.44 0.49
N GLY A 236 -21.89 3.51 0.98
CA GLY A 236 -21.40 4.89 0.87
C GLY A 236 -20.50 5.27 2.05
N ARG A 237 -19.90 6.45 2.00
CA ARG A 237 -19.07 6.95 3.11
C ARG A 237 -19.93 7.61 4.19
N ILE A 238 -19.53 7.42 5.45
CA ILE A 238 -20.21 8.05 6.59
C ILE A 238 -19.90 9.55 6.62
N LYS A 239 -20.90 10.38 6.28
CA LYS A 239 -20.76 11.84 6.15
C LYS A 239 -20.24 12.54 7.41
N THR A 240 -20.69 12.10 8.59
CA THR A 240 -20.28 12.72 9.87
C THR A 240 -18.77 12.59 10.11
N LEU A 241 -18.14 11.52 9.64
CA LEU A 241 -16.68 11.35 9.71
C LEU A 241 -15.96 12.33 8.78
N GLY A 242 -16.47 12.55 7.56
CA GLY A 242 -15.92 13.54 6.63
C GLY A 242 -16.00 14.97 7.16
N GLU A 243 -17.13 15.33 7.79
CA GLU A 243 -17.31 16.62 8.46
C GLU A 243 -16.37 16.79 9.65
N SER A 244 -16.24 15.76 10.49
CA SER A 244 -15.29 15.72 11.62
C SER A 244 -13.85 15.91 11.14
N LEU A 245 -13.46 15.18 10.09
CA LEU A 245 -12.14 15.25 9.47
C LEU A 245 -11.85 16.66 8.93
N CYS A 246 -12.85 17.31 8.34
CA CYS A 246 -12.75 18.69 7.89
C CYS A 246 -12.54 19.69 9.04
N LYS A 247 -13.12 19.47 10.21
CA LYS A 247 -12.88 20.38 11.35
C LYS A 247 -11.46 20.18 11.89
N VAL A 248 -11.03 18.93 12.05
CA VAL A 248 -9.70 18.61 12.58
C VAL A 248 -8.59 19.08 11.63
N LEU A 249 -8.70 18.88 10.30
CA LEU A 249 -7.67 19.38 9.37
C LEU A 249 -7.59 20.91 9.40
N LEU A 250 -8.71 21.61 9.50
CA LEU A 250 -8.72 23.08 9.57
C LEU A 250 -8.04 23.57 10.84
N HIS A 251 -8.30 22.92 11.98
CA HIS A 251 -7.63 23.23 13.24
C HIS A 251 -6.11 23.02 13.13
N LEU A 252 -5.67 21.88 12.59
CA LEU A 252 -4.24 21.61 12.35
C LEU A 252 -3.60 22.66 11.44
N LEU A 253 -4.30 23.11 10.39
CA LEU A 253 -3.82 24.16 9.51
C LEU A 253 -3.77 25.54 10.18
N ASP A 254 -4.52 25.79 11.25
CA ASP A 254 -4.54 27.07 11.94
C ASP A 254 -3.39 27.20 12.98
N THR A 255 -2.73 26.08 13.35
CA THR A 255 -1.54 26.09 14.23
C THR A 255 -0.27 26.67 13.59
N ASP A 256 -0.26 26.86 12.27
CA ASP A 256 0.86 27.34 11.43
C ASP A 256 2.19 26.56 11.55
N LYS A 257 2.18 25.35 12.13
CA LYS A 257 3.37 24.51 12.21
C LYS A 257 3.56 23.65 10.95
N GLU A 258 4.78 23.65 10.41
CA GLU A 258 5.12 22.92 9.19
C GLU A 258 4.83 21.41 9.27
N THR A 259 5.06 20.80 10.44
CA THR A 259 4.76 19.38 10.69
C THR A 259 3.26 19.08 10.58
N ASN A 260 2.41 19.94 11.13
CA ASN A 260 0.95 19.82 11.02
C ASN A 260 0.50 20.01 9.57
N ILE A 261 1.06 21.00 8.86
CA ILE A 261 0.76 21.23 7.44
C ILE A 261 1.16 20.03 6.58
N LYS A 262 2.33 19.41 6.85
CA LYS A 262 2.77 18.20 6.15
C LYS A 262 1.84 17.01 6.40
N ALA A 263 1.42 16.81 7.65
CA ALA A 263 0.45 15.76 7.99
C ALA A 263 -0.89 15.97 7.28
N VAL A 264 -1.38 17.21 7.24
CA VAL A 264 -2.58 17.56 6.46
C VAL A 264 -2.37 17.28 4.97
N CYS A 265 -1.20 17.57 4.40
CA CYS A 265 -0.92 17.23 3.01
C CYS A 265 -0.92 15.71 2.76
N GLN A 266 -0.46 14.90 3.72
CA GLN A 266 -0.49 13.43 3.62
C GLN A 266 -1.93 12.91 3.69
N LEU A 267 -2.69 13.39 4.66
CA LEU A 267 -4.12 13.10 4.83
C LEU A 267 -4.90 13.41 3.55
N LEU A 268 -4.66 14.57 2.95
CA LEU A 268 -5.32 14.95 1.70
C LEU A 268 -4.93 14.04 0.52
N LYS A 269 -3.73 13.47 0.50
CA LYS A 269 -3.41 12.47 -0.53
C LYS A 269 -4.19 11.17 -0.35
N LEU A 270 -4.49 10.80 0.90
CA LEU A 270 -5.25 9.60 1.24
C LEU A 270 -6.75 9.79 0.96
N SER A 271 -7.36 10.86 1.46
CA SER A 271 -8.81 11.05 1.47
C SER A 271 -9.29 12.27 0.69
N GLY A 272 -8.40 13.00 0.02
CA GLY A 272 -8.73 14.28 -0.59
C GLY A 272 -9.77 14.20 -1.70
N ILE A 273 -9.72 13.19 -2.57
CA ILE A 273 -10.73 12.98 -3.61
C ILE A 273 -12.12 12.72 -3.00
N ALA A 274 -12.16 11.94 -1.93
CA ALA A 274 -13.38 11.63 -1.20
C ALA A 274 -13.98 12.88 -0.55
N LEU A 275 -13.13 13.66 0.12
CA LEU A 275 -13.51 14.91 0.76
C LEU A 275 -13.92 16.00 -0.23
N ASP A 276 -13.33 16.04 -1.43
CA ASP A 276 -13.72 17.01 -2.47
C ASP A 276 -15.15 16.75 -2.98
N ALA A 277 -15.56 15.48 -3.02
CA ALA A 277 -16.91 15.08 -3.38
C ALA A 277 -17.92 15.32 -2.23
N ASP A 278 -17.57 14.91 -1.02
CA ASP A 278 -18.54 14.85 0.09
C ASP A 278 -18.60 16.16 0.90
N CYS A 279 -17.49 16.89 0.99
CA CYS A 279 -17.31 18.05 1.88
C CYS A 279 -16.63 19.24 1.15
N PRO A 280 -17.19 19.74 0.03
CA PRO A 280 -16.54 20.77 -0.78
C PRO A 280 -16.31 22.09 -0.03
N GLY A 281 -17.17 22.43 0.94
CA GLY A 281 -16.98 23.61 1.79
C GLY A 281 -15.72 23.54 2.64
N GLY A 282 -15.55 22.42 3.37
CA GLY A 282 -14.40 22.17 4.24
C GLY A 282 -13.09 22.10 3.45
N ILE A 283 -13.10 21.40 2.31
CA ILE A 283 -11.91 21.25 1.49
C ILE A 283 -11.48 22.57 0.84
N ASN A 284 -12.43 23.40 0.40
CA ASN A 284 -12.12 24.73 -0.12
C ASN A 284 -11.45 25.61 0.93
N ALA A 285 -11.99 25.61 2.16
CA ALA A 285 -11.40 26.36 3.27
C ALA A 285 -9.99 25.86 3.63
N ALA A 286 -9.72 24.55 3.52
CA ALA A 286 -8.40 23.98 3.72
C ALA A 286 -7.42 24.41 2.63
N PHE A 287 -7.84 24.38 1.36
CA PHE A 287 -7.00 24.80 0.24
C PHE A 287 -6.68 26.30 0.25
N GLU A 288 -7.59 27.16 0.71
CA GLU A 288 -7.29 28.58 0.92
C GLU A 288 -6.21 28.79 2.00
N ARG A 289 -6.23 28.00 3.09
CA ARG A 289 -5.16 27.98 4.09
C ARG A 289 -3.84 27.47 3.51
N LEU A 290 -3.88 26.43 2.68
CA LEU A 290 -2.70 25.85 2.04
C LEU A 290 -2.08 26.79 1.00
N LYS A 291 -2.87 27.50 0.18
CA LYS A 291 -2.35 28.46 -0.82
C LYS A 291 -1.45 29.54 -0.20
N ARG A 292 -1.77 30.00 1.00
CA ARG A 292 -0.93 30.95 1.77
C ARG A 292 0.45 30.39 2.13
N ARG A 293 0.66 29.09 1.96
CA ARG A 293 1.85 28.32 2.33
C ARG A 293 2.48 27.59 1.14
N ALA A 294 2.23 28.09 -0.07
CA ALA A 294 2.67 27.50 -1.33
C ALA A 294 4.20 27.42 -1.50
N GLN A 295 5.00 28.05 -0.63
CA GLN A 295 6.44 27.87 -0.59
C GLN A 295 6.83 26.42 -0.20
N LEU A 296 6.01 25.73 0.60
CA LEU A 296 6.30 24.38 1.06
C LEU A 296 6.14 23.38 -0.11
N PRO A 297 7.15 22.54 -0.42
CA PRO A 297 7.07 21.57 -1.52
C PRO A 297 5.89 20.60 -1.40
N SER A 298 5.58 20.14 -0.18
CA SER A 298 4.44 19.24 0.08
C SER A 298 3.10 19.90 -0.29
N VAL A 299 2.97 21.20 0.00
CA VAL A 299 1.78 21.99 -0.30
C VAL A 299 1.63 22.16 -1.81
N ARG A 300 2.70 22.52 -2.54
CA ARG A 300 2.67 22.60 -4.01
C ARG A 300 2.22 21.29 -4.65
N GLY A 301 2.71 20.16 -4.14
CA GLY A 301 2.31 18.84 -4.62
C GLY A 301 0.81 18.59 -4.47
N VAL A 302 0.22 18.92 -3.32
CA VAL A 302 -1.23 18.73 -3.09
C VAL A 302 -2.07 19.75 -3.86
N LEU A 303 -1.62 20.99 -4.02
CA LEU A 303 -2.27 21.99 -4.89
C LEU A 303 -2.34 21.50 -6.34
N ALA A 304 -1.22 20.99 -6.88
CA ALA A 304 -1.17 20.42 -8.23
C ALA A 304 -2.03 19.16 -8.35
N LEU A 305 -2.03 18.30 -7.33
CA LEU A 305 -2.85 17.10 -7.29
C LEU A 305 -4.34 17.44 -7.37
N ARG A 306 -4.82 18.42 -6.59
CA ARG A 306 -6.22 18.85 -6.68
C ARG A 306 -6.53 19.52 -8.03
N ALA A 307 -5.61 20.33 -8.57
CA ALA A 307 -5.79 20.97 -9.87
C ALA A 307 -5.94 19.95 -11.02
N THR A 308 -5.30 18.79 -10.89
CA THR A 308 -5.38 17.65 -11.83
C THR A 308 -6.47 16.65 -11.44
N ARG A 309 -7.50 17.08 -10.71
CA ARG A 309 -8.61 16.23 -10.23
C ARG A 309 -8.13 14.98 -9.51
N TRP A 310 -7.18 15.15 -8.60
CA TRP A 310 -6.55 14.08 -7.83
C TRP A 310 -5.84 13.02 -8.69
N GLY A 311 -5.35 13.41 -9.87
CA GLY A 311 -4.66 12.53 -10.82
C GLY A 311 -5.57 11.92 -11.90
N LEU A 312 -6.85 12.32 -11.95
CA LEU A 312 -7.82 11.84 -12.97
C LEU A 312 -7.88 12.72 -14.22
N ALA A 313 -7.28 13.92 -14.20
CA ALA A 313 -7.18 14.73 -15.41
C ALA A 313 -6.19 14.10 -16.39
N GLU A 314 -6.64 13.80 -17.61
CA GLU A 314 -5.72 13.50 -18.71
C GLU A 314 -4.75 14.68 -18.88
N ASN A 315 -3.47 14.40 -19.09
CA ASN A 315 -2.51 15.45 -19.42
C ASN A 315 -2.97 16.10 -20.72
N ASP A 316 -3.49 17.32 -20.62
CA ASP A 316 -3.74 18.16 -21.77
C ASP A 316 -2.40 18.24 -22.53
N PRO A 317 -2.33 17.85 -23.82
CA PRO A 317 -1.09 17.88 -24.57
C PRO A 317 -0.56 19.30 -24.49
N THR A 318 0.55 19.45 -23.77
CA THR A 318 1.14 20.76 -23.52
C THR A 318 1.45 21.35 -24.90
N PRO A 319 0.87 22.50 -25.29
CA PRO A 319 1.19 23.08 -26.58
C PRO A 319 2.71 23.30 -26.60
N PRO A 320 3.42 22.84 -27.66
CA PRO A 320 4.86 22.97 -27.70
C PRO A 320 5.22 24.44 -27.55
N LEU A 321 6.03 24.78 -26.55
CA LEU A 321 6.68 26.08 -26.48
C LEU A 321 7.41 26.29 -27.81
N GLU A 322 6.97 27.25 -28.60
CA GLU A 322 7.60 27.62 -29.86
C GLU A 322 9.01 28.15 -29.56
N ASP A 323 10.02 27.28 -29.67
CA ASP A 323 11.41 27.71 -29.76
C ASP A 323 11.63 28.33 -31.15
N PRO A 324 11.98 29.63 -31.26
CA PRO A 324 12.10 30.33 -32.54
C PRO A 324 13.22 29.81 -33.46
N ARG A 325 13.98 28.80 -33.05
CA ARG A 325 15.14 28.30 -33.80
C ARG A 325 14.86 27.07 -34.65
N ARG A 326 13.65 26.50 -34.60
CA ARG A 326 13.31 25.27 -35.35
C ARG A 326 12.74 25.58 -36.74
N ARG A 327 13.49 26.33 -37.55
CA ARG A 327 13.26 26.43 -39.01
C ARG A 327 14.50 26.00 -39.76
N GLN A 328 14.89 24.73 -39.65
CA GLN A 328 15.46 24.01 -40.79
C GLN A 328 15.46 22.51 -40.56
N ASN A 329 14.88 21.81 -41.53
CA ASN A 329 14.90 20.36 -41.78
C ASN A 329 14.12 19.49 -40.79
N GLY A 330 12.99 18.98 -41.30
CA GLY A 330 12.20 17.96 -40.66
C GLY A 330 12.95 16.63 -40.60
N LEU A 331 13.08 16.11 -39.39
CA LEU A 331 13.20 14.68 -39.12
C LEU A 331 12.43 14.46 -37.81
N MET A 332 11.41 13.60 -37.86
CA MET A 332 10.66 13.23 -36.67
C MET A 332 11.58 12.49 -35.72
N THR A 333 11.81 13.04 -34.54
CA THR A 333 12.43 12.32 -33.42
C THR A 333 11.34 11.50 -32.72
N PRO A 334 11.44 10.16 -32.64
CA PRO A 334 10.54 9.35 -31.83
C PRO A 334 10.77 9.64 -30.35
N GLU A 335 9.69 9.68 -29.57
CA GLU A 335 9.72 9.76 -28.10
C GLU A 335 10.68 8.71 -27.53
N GLY A 336 11.64 9.17 -26.73
CA GLY A 336 12.69 8.33 -26.16
C GLY A 336 12.12 7.37 -25.12
N GLY A 337 12.15 6.07 -25.42
CA GLY A 337 11.95 5.03 -24.42
C GLY A 337 13.17 4.86 -23.51
N TYR A 338 12.95 4.25 -22.35
CA TYR A 338 14.01 3.89 -21.41
C TYR A 338 14.23 2.37 -21.41
N LEU A 339 15.49 1.95 -21.25
CA LEU A 339 15.85 0.55 -21.02
C LEU A 339 15.59 0.15 -19.56
N ALA A 340 15.60 -1.16 -19.29
CA ALA A 340 15.37 -1.72 -17.94
C ALA A 340 16.44 -1.30 -16.90
N ASP A 341 17.57 -0.79 -17.35
CA ASP A 341 18.63 -0.20 -16.54
C ASP A 341 18.44 1.30 -16.26
N GLY A 342 17.38 1.91 -16.80
CA GLY A 342 17.03 3.31 -16.61
C GLY A 342 17.74 4.29 -17.55
N TYR A 343 18.56 3.82 -18.49
CA TYR A 343 19.19 4.69 -19.49
C TYR A 343 18.23 4.97 -20.67
N THR A 344 18.34 6.18 -21.22
CA THR A 344 17.58 6.59 -22.42
C THR A 344 18.11 5.84 -23.63
N LEU A 345 17.21 5.28 -24.43
CA LEU A 345 17.58 4.64 -25.71
C LEU A 345 18.36 5.62 -26.59
N THR A 346 19.50 5.18 -27.07
CA THR A 346 20.27 5.94 -28.06
C THR A 346 19.55 5.94 -29.41
N PRO A 347 19.81 6.94 -30.27
CA PRO A 347 19.24 7.00 -31.62
C PRO A 347 19.53 5.73 -32.44
N GLU A 348 20.71 5.15 -32.26
CA GLU A 348 21.15 3.92 -32.92
C GLU A 348 20.36 2.70 -32.41
N GLU A 349 20.08 2.62 -31.10
CA GLU A 349 19.28 1.54 -30.50
C GLU A 349 17.80 1.64 -30.89
N CYS A 350 17.24 2.86 -30.93
CA CYS A 350 15.90 3.10 -31.45
C CYS A 350 15.78 2.64 -32.92
N ALA A 351 16.76 2.98 -33.76
CA ALA A 351 16.78 2.57 -35.16
C ALA A 351 16.96 1.05 -35.31
N PHE A 352 17.77 0.43 -34.45
CA PHE A 352 17.93 -1.02 -34.41
C PHE A 352 16.60 -1.71 -34.05
N MET A 353 15.90 -1.24 -33.02
CA MET A 353 14.60 -1.82 -32.65
C MET A 353 13.56 -1.65 -33.76
N GLN A 354 13.48 -0.47 -34.38
CA GLN A 354 12.54 -0.22 -35.49
C GLN A 354 12.81 -1.10 -36.72
N ASN A 355 14.08 -1.39 -37.03
CA ASN A 355 14.44 -2.23 -38.18
C ASN A 355 14.35 -3.73 -37.90
N ASN A 356 14.37 -4.16 -36.63
CA ASN A 356 14.35 -5.58 -36.26
C ASN A 356 13.02 -6.04 -35.65
N LEU A 357 12.11 -5.12 -35.33
CA LEU A 357 10.71 -5.46 -35.11
C LEU A 357 10.11 -5.92 -36.45
N PRO A 358 9.43 -7.07 -36.52
CA PRO A 358 8.74 -7.46 -37.75
C PRO A 358 7.82 -6.32 -38.17
N ASN A 359 7.96 -5.88 -39.42
CA ASN A 359 7.18 -4.79 -40.03
C ASN A 359 5.70 -5.01 -39.77
N ASN A 360 5.19 -4.40 -38.70
CA ASN A 360 3.77 -4.34 -38.41
C ASN A 360 3.18 -3.22 -39.27
N LYS A 361 3.24 -3.42 -40.59
CA LYS A 361 2.11 -2.97 -41.42
C LYS A 361 0.94 -3.74 -40.86
N THR A 362 0.08 -3.03 -40.14
CA THR A 362 -1.34 -3.30 -39.93
C THR A 362 -1.86 -4.43 -40.82
N ALA A 363 -1.60 -5.66 -40.39
CA ALA A 363 -2.02 -6.88 -41.04
C ALA A 363 -2.81 -7.62 -39.97
N ALA A 364 -4.11 -7.37 -40.00
CA ALA A 364 -5.15 -8.27 -39.50
C ALA A 364 -4.96 -8.85 -38.09
N LEU A 365 -4.67 -8.02 -37.08
CA LEU A 365 -4.89 -8.40 -35.67
C LEU A 365 -6.38 -8.64 -35.35
N GLU A 366 -7.30 -8.26 -36.25
CA GLU A 366 -8.74 -8.49 -36.10
C GLU A 366 -9.18 -9.93 -36.41
N GLU A 367 -8.44 -10.68 -37.24
CA GLU A 367 -8.89 -12.01 -37.71
C GLU A 367 -8.29 -13.15 -36.86
N ASP A 368 -7.01 -13.06 -36.49
CA ASP A 368 -6.33 -14.10 -35.67
C ASP A 368 -6.91 -14.20 -34.25
N ILE A 369 -7.31 -13.08 -33.62
CA ILE A 369 -7.90 -13.08 -32.27
C ILE A 369 -9.31 -13.69 -32.31
N LEU A 370 -10.04 -13.51 -33.41
CA LEU A 370 -11.39 -14.05 -33.60
C LEU A 370 -11.36 -15.55 -33.90
N GLU A 371 -10.44 -16.03 -34.73
CA GLU A 371 -10.26 -17.48 -34.98
C GLU A 371 -9.72 -18.25 -33.76
N GLU A 372 -8.88 -17.62 -32.92
CA GLU A 372 -8.35 -18.27 -31.71
C GLU A 372 -9.39 -18.36 -30.56
N LEU A 373 -10.44 -17.53 -30.60
CA LEU A 373 -11.58 -17.56 -29.68
C LEU A 373 -12.69 -18.55 -30.11
N ASP A 374 -12.78 -18.87 -31.40
CA ASP A 374 -13.68 -19.89 -31.96
C ASP A 374 -13.13 -21.32 -31.83
N GLY A 375 -11.88 -21.47 -31.37
CA GLY A 375 -11.30 -22.77 -31.07
C GLY A 375 -11.86 -23.36 -29.77
N ASP A 376 -12.50 -24.53 -29.87
CA ASP A 376 -13.00 -25.38 -28.77
C ASP A 376 -11.93 -25.81 -27.71
N GLY A 377 -10.73 -25.22 -27.72
CA GLY A 377 -9.59 -25.56 -26.86
C GLY A 377 -9.59 -24.89 -25.48
N TRP A 378 -10.39 -23.84 -25.27
CA TRP A 378 -10.48 -23.18 -23.97
C TRP A 378 -11.62 -23.79 -23.14
N GLY A 379 -11.31 -24.85 -22.39
CA GLY A 379 -12.16 -25.41 -21.35
C GLY A 379 -12.33 -24.49 -20.13
N THR A 380 -12.62 -23.21 -20.35
CA THR A 380 -12.69 -22.17 -19.31
C THR A 380 -14.09 -21.96 -18.73
N GLY A 381 -15.09 -22.74 -19.14
CA GLY A 381 -16.44 -22.63 -18.58
C GLY A 381 -17.12 -21.27 -18.85
N MET A 382 -16.60 -20.47 -19.78
CA MET A 382 -17.27 -19.27 -20.27
C MET A 382 -18.44 -19.68 -21.18
N ASP A 383 -19.65 -19.45 -20.68
CA ASP A 383 -20.87 -19.55 -21.48
C ASP A 383 -20.92 -18.45 -22.57
N ALA A 384 -21.88 -18.57 -23.48
CA ALA A 384 -22.00 -17.66 -24.62
C ALA A 384 -22.29 -16.20 -24.20
N GLU A 385 -23.04 -16.02 -23.11
CA GLU A 385 -23.45 -14.72 -22.59
C GLU A 385 -22.27 -13.96 -21.98
N MET A 386 -21.42 -14.65 -21.21
CA MET A 386 -20.20 -14.06 -20.63
C MET A 386 -19.21 -13.62 -21.71
N ARG A 387 -19.19 -14.34 -22.85
CA ARG A 387 -18.32 -14.05 -24.00
C ARG A 387 -18.81 -12.83 -24.77
N GLU A 388 -20.12 -12.68 -24.97
CA GLU A 388 -20.70 -11.45 -25.55
C GLU A 388 -20.45 -10.23 -24.65
N GLY A 389 -20.65 -10.36 -23.34
CA GLY A 389 -20.40 -9.27 -22.38
C GLY A 389 -18.93 -8.82 -22.38
N PHE A 390 -17.99 -9.75 -22.53
CA PHE A 390 -16.57 -9.42 -22.64
C PHE A 390 -16.23 -8.70 -23.96
N LEU A 391 -16.82 -9.12 -25.08
CA LEU A 391 -16.65 -8.45 -26.37
C LEU A 391 -17.23 -7.02 -26.35
N GLU A 392 -18.36 -6.82 -25.66
CA GLU A 392 -18.96 -5.50 -25.49
C GLU A 392 -18.09 -4.58 -24.61
N PHE A 393 -17.52 -5.13 -23.53
CA PHE A 393 -16.55 -4.44 -22.69
C PHE A 393 -15.31 -3.98 -23.47
N LEU A 394 -14.76 -4.82 -24.36
CA LEU A 394 -13.62 -4.45 -25.20
C LEU A 394 -13.97 -3.35 -26.21
N LYS A 395 -15.21 -3.37 -26.75
CA LYS A 395 -15.70 -2.30 -27.63
C LYS A 395 -15.88 -0.96 -26.90
N HIS A 396 -16.26 -0.97 -25.62
CA HIS A 396 -16.43 0.26 -24.83
C HIS A 396 -15.12 0.82 -24.25
N SER A 397 -14.10 -0.01 -24.06
CA SER A 397 -12.83 0.38 -23.43
C SER A 397 -11.80 1.04 -24.36
N ASN A 398 -12.18 1.46 -25.58
CA ASN A 398 -11.31 2.14 -26.55
C ASN A 398 -10.00 1.40 -26.91
N GLN A 399 -9.93 0.09 -26.65
CA GLN A 399 -8.80 -0.76 -27.08
C GLN A 399 -8.93 -1.25 -28.53
N ILE A 400 -10.03 -0.92 -29.22
CA ILE A 400 -10.23 -1.14 -30.65
C ILE A 400 -10.63 0.22 -31.25
N LYS A 401 -9.67 0.95 -31.85
CA LYS A 401 -9.97 2.16 -32.61
C LYS A 401 -10.24 1.79 -34.07
N ARG A 402 -11.34 2.34 -34.62
CA ARG A 402 -11.69 2.32 -36.05
C ARG A 402 -10.62 2.96 -36.93
#